data_AF-A0A958ZDX9-F1
#
_entry.id   AF-A0A958ZDX9-F1
#
_cell.length_a   1.000
_cell.length_b   1.000
_cell.length_c   1.000
_cell.angle_alpha   90.00
_cell.angle_beta   90.00
_cell.angle_gamma   90.00
#
_symmetry.space_group_name_H-M   'P 1'
#
loop_
_entity.id
_entity.type
_entity.pdbx_description
1 polymer ?
#
loop_
_entity_poly.entity_id
_entity_poly.type
_entity_poly.pdbx_seq_one_letter_code
_entity_poly.pdbx_strand_id
1 'polypeptide(L)'
;LQDVKLATVGDKDHNYDAFTADVLIRLKMAGNQQKYGYLTIFPQFEYAGLETPYTRYSANVGYTLNQFRFVELMPYIGYGISNHDGSYKSISFCGELAIPIGRFNIVIDGEYLKRKELDKWLFSGYAGVEYKF
;
A
#
# COMPACT_ATOMS: atom_id res chain seq x y z
N LEU A 1 9.52 10.29 -3.52
CA LEU A 1 10.98 10.39 -3.26
C LEU A 1 11.32 10.29 -1.77
N GLN A 2 10.33 10.27 -0.87
CA GLN A 2 10.54 10.14 0.57
C GLN A 2 10.66 8.67 1.00
N ASP A 3 10.03 7.73 0.28
CA ASP A 3 10.01 6.31 0.66
C ASP A 3 11.33 5.56 0.35
N VAL A 4 12.01 5.93 -0.74
CA VAL A 4 13.37 5.39 -1.03
C VAL A 4 14.40 5.92 -0.03
N LYS A 5 14.16 7.11 0.54
CA LYS A 5 15.05 7.72 1.54
C LYS A 5 14.88 7.07 2.91
N LEU A 6 13.66 6.67 3.29
CA LEU A 6 13.43 5.83 4.48
C LEU A 6 14.07 4.44 4.33
N ALA A 7 14.01 3.83 3.13
CA ALA A 7 14.63 2.55 2.87
C ALA A 7 16.18 2.56 2.92
N THR A 8 16.84 3.73 2.81
CA THR A 8 18.30 3.82 2.66
C THR A 8 19.02 4.63 3.74
N VAL A 9 18.37 5.58 4.41
CA VAL A 9 19.04 6.53 5.32
C VAL A 9 18.53 6.42 6.76
N GLY A 10 17.34 5.85 6.97
CA GLY A 10 16.64 5.99 8.25
C GLY A 10 16.29 7.46 8.54
N ASP A 11 15.55 7.69 9.61
CA ASP A 11 15.25 9.02 10.12
C ASP A 11 15.64 9.07 11.60
N LYS A 12 16.87 9.56 11.82
CA LYS A 12 17.51 9.67 13.14
C LYS A 12 16.83 10.69 14.06
N ASP A 13 16.07 11.64 13.51
CA ASP A 13 15.35 12.63 14.32
C ASP A 13 14.06 12.05 14.93
N HIS A 14 13.60 10.90 14.42
CA HIS A 14 12.44 10.15 14.93
C HIS A 14 12.78 8.69 15.29
N ASN A 15 14.06 8.36 15.52
CA ASN A 15 14.54 7.02 15.88
C ASN A 15 14.15 5.88 14.91
N TYR A 16 14.10 6.16 13.61
CA TYR A 16 13.93 5.11 12.60
C TYR A 16 15.30 4.65 12.10
N ASP A 17 15.69 3.42 12.44
CA ASP A 17 16.89 2.80 11.89
C ASP A 17 16.75 2.57 10.37
N ALA A 18 17.85 2.76 9.64
CA ALA A 18 17.92 2.32 8.25
C ALA A 18 17.75 0.79 8.23
N PHE A 19 17.04 0.25 7.23
CA PHE A 19 16.70 -1.18 7.11
C PHE A 19 15.58 -1.69 8.04
N THR A 20 14.57 -0.88 8.41
CA THR A 20 13.31 -1.44 8.93
C THR A 20 12.78 -2.47 7.93
N ALA A 21 12.67 -3.72 8.39
CA ALA A 21 12.11 -4.79 7.58
C ALA A 21 10.60 -4.52 7.41
N ASP A 22 10.27 -3.83 6.33
CA ASP A 22 8.90 -3.53 5.93
C ASP A 22 8.40 -4.65 5.01
N VAL A 23 7.50 -5.48 5.54
CA VAL A 23 6.85 -6.55 4.79
C VAL A 23 5.42 -6.14 4.51
N LEU A 24 5.08 -6.05 3.23
CA LEU A 24 3.73 -5.80 2.77
C LEU A 24 3.27 -6.97 1.89
N ILE A 25 2.19 -7.62 2.32
CA ILE A 25 1.60 -8.77 1.62
C ILE A 25 0.18 -8.38 1.22
N ARG A 26 -0.12 -8.52 -0.08
CA ARG A 26 -1.44 -8.27 -0.66
C ARG A 26 -1.94 -9.51 -1.38
N LEU A 27 -3.18 -9.88 -1.12
CA LEU A 27 -3.87 -10.91 -1.90
C LEU A 27 -4.96 -10.25 -2.75
N LYS A 28 -4.69 -10.04 -4.03
CA LYS A 28 -5.62 -9.38 -4.95
C LYS A 28 -6.59 -10.39 -5.56
N MET A 29 -7.88 -10.17 -5.34
CA MET A 29 -8.95 -10.90 -6.00
C MET A 29 -9.63 -9.97 -7.01
N ALA A 30 -9.34 -10.19 -8.29
CA ALA A 30 -9.95 -9.45 -9.39
C ALA A 30 -11.31 -10.07 -9.74
N GLY A 31 -12.34 -9.23 -9.82
CA GLY A 31 -13.66 -9.60 -10.33
C GLY A 31 -13.69 -9.71 -11.85
N ASN A 32 -14.89 -9.92 -12.40
CA ASN A 32 -15.07 -10.05 -13.84
C ASN A 32 -14.72 -8.76 -14.60
N GLN A 33 -13.99 -8.94 -15.70
CA GLN A 33 -13.65 -7.87 -16.64
C GLN A 33 -14.89 -7.24 -17.26
N GLN A 34 -15.04 -5.93 -17.12
CA GLN A 34 -16.11 -5.15 -17.76
C GLN A 34 -15.51 -4.18 -18.78
N LYS A 35 -16.38 -3.46 -19.51
CA LYS A 35 -15.98 -2.49 -20.53
C LYS A 35 -15.03 -1.41 -19.97
N TYR A 36 -15.30 -0.91 -18.78
CA TYR A 36 -14.56 0.23 -18.20
C TYR A 36 -13.48 -0.17 -17.19
N GLY A 37 -13.47 -1.43 -16.76
CA GLY A 37 -12.57 -1.88 -15.69
C GLY A 37 -13.07 -3.12 -15.00
N TYR A 38 -12.48 -3.41 -13.85
CA TYR A 38 -12.90 -4.49 -12.97
C TYR A 38 -12.73 -4.09 -11.51
N LEU A 39 -13.59 -4.65 -10.66
CA LEU A 39 -13.49 -4.49 -9.22
C LEU A 39 -12.37 -5.40 -8.69
N THR A 40 -11.56 -4.88 -7.76
CA THR A 40 -10.56 -5.66 -7.03
C THR A 40 -10.82 -5.52 -5.55
N ILE A 41 -10.92 -6.63 -4.84
CA ILE A 41 -10.93 -6.66 -3.37
C ILE A 41 -9.65 -7.32 -2.90
N PHE A 42 -9.03 -6.77 -1.86
CA PHE A 42 -7.77 -7.34 -1.36
C PHE A 42 -7.59 -7.10 0.14
N PRO A 43 -7.48 -8.17 0.94
CA PRO A 43 -6.87 -8.05 2.25
C PRO A 43 -5.37 -7.73 2.09
N GLN A 44 -4.87 -6.92 3.00
CA GLN A 44 -3.46 -6.56 3.09
C GLN A 44 -2.98 -6.74 4.52
N PHE A 45 -1.77 -7.28 4.64
CA PHE A 45 -1.01 -7.34 5.87
C PHE A 45 0.26 -6.51 5.71
N GLU A 46 0.58 -5.73 6.72
CA GLU A 46 1.76 -4.89 6.78
C GLU A 46 2.46 -5.13 8.13
N TYR A 47 3.78 -5.30 8.10
CA TYR A 47 4.63 -5.45 9.26
C TYR A 47 5.85 -4.54 9.10
N ALA A 48 6.18 -3.80 10.16
CA ALA A 48 7.41 -3.04 10.25
C ALA A 48 8.13 -3.35 11.57
N GLY A 49 9.40 -3.75 11.47
CA GLY A 49 10.28 -4.08 12.59
C GLY A 49 10.80 -2.85 13.35
N LEU A 50 9.90 -2.06 13.93
CA LEU A 50 10.21 -0.89 14.77
C LEU A 50 10.51 -1.31 16.23
N GLU A 51 10.99 -0.38 17.07
CA GLU A 51 11.24 -0.61 18.51
C GLU A 51 10.02 -1.24 19.21
N THR A 52 8.84 -0.68 18.99
CA THR A 52 7.55 -1.37 19.17
C THR A 52 7.09 -1.88 17.81
N PRO A 53 6.98 -3.20 17.58
CA PRO A 53 6.58 -3.74 16.28
C PRO A 53 5.25 -3.15 15.79
N TYR A 54 5.21 -2.76 14.53
CA TYR A 54 3.99 -2.32 13.89
C TYR A 54 3.40 -3.46 13.07
N THR A 55 2.11 -3.72 13.26
CA THR A 55 1.35 -4.63 12.39
C THR A 55 0.07 -3.94 11.95
N ARG A 56 -0.36 -4.15 10.70
CA ARG A 56 -1.66 -3.69 10.22
C ARG A 56 -2.32 -4.74 9.35
N TYR A 57 -3.59 -4.99 9.65
CA TYR A 57 -4.50 -5.74 8.80
C TYR A 57 -5.48 -4.77 8.19
N SER A 58 -5.61 -4.77 6.86
CA SER A 58 -6.60 -3.95 6.16
C SER A 58 -7.38 -4.74 5.14
N ALA A 59 -8.62 -4.31 4.94
CA ALA A 59 -9.47 -4.75 3.84
C ALA A 59 -9.64 -3.57 2.88
N ASN A 60 -9.35 -3.81 1.60
CA ASN A 60 -9.32 -2.79 0.58
C ASN A 60 -10.25 -3.15 -0.57
N VAL A 61 -10.82 -2.12 -1.17
CA VAL A 61 -11.65 -2.22 -2.38
C VAL A 61 -11.21 -1.16 -3.37
N GLY A 62 -10.88 -1.61 -4.58
CA GLY A 62 -10.40 -0.78 -5.67
C GLY A 62 -11.10 -1.09 -6.98
N TYR A 63 -10.97 -0.19 -7.94
CA TYR A 63 -11.48 -0.38 -9.29
C TYR A 63 -10.39 -0.10 -10.30
N THR A 64 -9.95 -1.12 -11.03
CA THR A 64 -8.90 -0.98 -12.04
C THR A 64 -9.52 -0.47 -13.34
N LEU A 65 -8.99 0.62 -13.89
CA LEU A 65 -9.49 1.29 -15.08
C LEU A 65 -8.82 0.74 -16.35
N ASN A 66 -9.63 0.29 -17.31
CA ASN A 66 -9.15 -0.22 -18.61
C ASN A 66 -8.82 0.88 -19.63
N GLN A 67 -8.97 2.15 -19.25
CA GLN A 67 -8.92 3.26 -20.19
C GLN A 67 -7.50 3.51 -20.75
N PHE A 68 -6.48 3.01 -20.07
CA PHE A 68 -5.09 3.28 -20.41
C PHE A 68 -4.44 2.03 -21.03
N ARG A 69 -3.87 2.21 -22.22
CA ARG A 69 -3.32 1.10 -23.03
C ARG A 69 -2.03 0.50 -22.47
N PHE A 70 -1.28 1.28 -21.68
CA PHE A 70 0.08 0.94 -21.26
C PHE A 70 0.26 0.89 -19.74
N VAL A 71 -0.76 1.28 -18.98
CA VAL A 71 -0.74 1.32 -17.52
C VAL A 71 -2.10 0.88 -16.99
N GLU A 72 -2.12 0.26 -15.83
CA GLU A 72 -3.33 -0.06 -15.08
C GLU A 72 -3.40 0.90 -13.91
N LEU A 73 -4.43 1.75 -13.87
CA LEU A 73 -4.67 2.67 -12.77
C LEU A 73 -5.79 2.11 -11.89
N MET A 74 -5.52 1.95 -10.60
CA MET A 74 -6.48 1.46 -9.61
C MET A 74 -6.56 2.44 -8.43
N PRO A 75 -7.49 3.39 -8.43
CA PRO A 75 -7.91 4.03 -7.19
C PRO A 75 -8.55 2.98 -6.26
N TYR A 76 -8.26 3.08 -4.97
CA TYR A 76 -8.86 2.22 -3.97
C TYR A 76 -9.02 2.92 -2.62
N ILE A 77 -9.89 2.37 -1.80
CA ILE A 77 -10.07 2.79 -0.40
C ILE A 77 -9.85 1.59 0.51
N GLY A 78 -9.36 1.87 1.71
CA GLY A 78 -9.05 0.84 2.68
C GLY A 78 -9.56 1.19 4.06
N TYR A 79 -9.90 0.15 4.82
CA TYR A 79 -10.09 0.24 6.26
C TYR A 79 -9.15 -0.76 6.93
N GLY A 80 -8.41 -0.31 7.93
CA GLY A 80 -7.44 -1.15 8.61
C GLY A 80 -7.40 -0.97 10.11
N ILE A 81 -6.91 -2.00 10.78
CA ILE A 81 -6.61 -2.00 12.21
C ILE A 81 -5.10 -2.21 12.32
N SER A 82 -4.42 -1.24 12.94
CA SER A 82 -3.01 -1.32 13.25
C SER A 82 -2.79 -1.58 14.73
N ASN A 83 -1.78 -2.38 15.07
CA ASN A 83 -1.30 -2.55 16.43
C ASN A 83 0.13 -2.00 16.52
N HIS A 84 0.30 -0.99 17.37
CA HIS A 84 1.56 -0.34 17.68
C HIS A 84 1.36 0.48 18.97
N ASP A 85 1.81 -0.03 20.12
CA ASP A 85 1.51 0.52 21.47
C ASP A 85 0.00 0.70 21.79
N GLY A 86 -0.85 0.03 21.02
CA GLY A 86 -2.31 0.11 21.11
C GLY A 86 -2.95 -0.35 19.81
N SER A 87 -4.28 -0.51 19.81
CA SER A 87 -5.05 -0.88 18.62
C SER A 87 -5.78 0.34 18.03
N TYR A 88 -5.41 0.71 16.80
CA TYR A 88 -5.93 1.90 16.13
C TYR A 88 -6.62 1.56 14.82
N LYS A 89 -7.74 2.24 14.59
CA LYS A 89 -8.50 2.13 13.33
C LYS A 89 -8.01 3.20 12.37
N SER A 90 -7.94 2.86 11.09
CA SER A 90 -7.48 3.73 10.02
C SER A 90 -8.37 3.62 8.80
N ILE A 91 -8.51 4.73 8.08
CA ILE A 91 -9.12 4.79 6.75
C ILE A 91 -8.06 5.32 5.81
N SER A 92 -7.99 4.73 4.62
CA SER A 92 -7.06 5.14 3.57
C SER A 92 -7.75 5.43 2.25
N PHE A 93 -7.20 6.42 1.56
CA PHE A 93 -7.47 6.73 0.16
C PHE A 93 -6.17 6.53 -0.61
N CYS A 94 -6.22 5.70 -1.64
CA CYS A 94 -5.02 5.25 -2.30
C CYS A 94 -5.17 5.18 -3.82
N GLY A 95 -4.04 5.10 -4.50
CA GLY A 95 -3.97 4.91 -5.92
C GLY A 95 -2.74 4.10 -6.30
N GLU A 96 -2.99 3.01 -7.03
CA GLU A 96 -1.95 2.14 -7.57
C GLU A 96 -1.86 2.35 -9.10
N LEU A 97 -0.64 2.49 -9.59
CA LEU A 97 -0.29 2.48 -11.00
C LEU A 97 0.58 1.24 -11.27
N ALA A 98 0.09 0.32 -12.09
CA ALA A 98 0.85 -0.83 -12.53
C ALA A 98 1.24 -0.70 -14.01
N ILE A 99 2.51 -0.95 -14.31
CA ILE A 99 3.08 -0.92 -15.66
C ILE A 99 3.39 -2.37 -16.05
N PRO A 100 2.59 -3.00 -16.93
CA PRO A 100 2.79 -4.39 -17.32
C PRO A 100 4.04 -4.57 -18.21
N ILE A 101 4.90 -5.50 -17.81
CA ILE A 101 6.13 -5.91 -18.51
C ILE A 101 6.17 -7.45 -18.56
N GLY A 102 5.53 -8.02 -19.58
CA GLY A 102 5.43 -9.48 -19.74
C GLY A 102 4.56 -10.10 -18.64
N ARG A 103 5.15 -10.96 -17.80
CA ARG A 103 4.48 -11.60 -16.65
C ARG A 103 4.61 -10.81 -15.34
N PHE A 104 5.34 -9.70 -15.36
CA PHE A 104 5.56 -8.86 -14.20
C PHE A 104 4.89 -7.51 -14.40
N ASN A 105 4.54 -6.84 -13.31
CA ASN A 105 4.17 -5.44 -13.28
C ASN A 105 5.21 -4.68 -12.46
N ILE A 106 5.64 -3.51 -12.94
CA ILE A 106 6.22 -2.49 -12.05
C ILE A 106 5.06 -1.74 -11.43
N VAL A 107 4.99 -1.72 -10.10
CA VAL A 107 3.89 -1.10 -9.36
C VAL A 107 4.42 0.13 -8.64
N ILE A 108 3.71 1.25 -8.78
CA ILE A 108 3.88 2.44 -7.97
C ILE A 108 2.55 2.63 -7.25
N ASP A 109 2.61 2.83 -5.94
CA ASP A 109 1.43 2.95 -5.12
C ASP A 109 1.57 4.14 -4.18
N GLY A 110 0.47 4.83 -3.91
CA GLY A 110 0.41 5.96 -3.01
C GLY A 110 -0.77 5.81 -2.08
N GLU A 111 -0.52 5.92 -0.78
CA GLU A 111 -1.52 5.79 0.28
C GLU A 111 -1.58 7.09 1.10
N TYR A 112 -2.78 7.67 1.17
CA TYR A 112 -3.14 8.71 2.13
C TYR A 112 -3.90 8.07 3.29
N LEU A 113 -3.25 7.95 4.45
CA LEU A 113 -3.75 7.26 5.63
C LEU A 113 -4.09 8.27 6.73
N LYS A 114 -5.33 8.24 7.26
CA LYS A 114 -5.63 8.91 8.53
C LYS A 114 -5.32 7.95 9.68
N ARG A 115 -4.21 8.20 10.39
CA ARG A 115 -3.89 7.49 11.64
C ARG A 115 -4.56 8.20 12.81
N LYS A 116 -5.43 7.48 13.52
CA LYS A 116 -6.15 8.03 14.68
C LYS A 116 -5.24 8.35 15.86
N GLU A 117 -4.18 7.58 16.06
CA GLU A 117 -3.23 7.80 17.16
C GLU A 117 -2.47 9.14 17.05
N LEU A 118 -2.16 9.58 15.82
CA LEU A 118 -1.42 10.81 15.56
C LEU A 118 -2.34 12.00 15.26
N ASP A 119 -3.64 11.73 15.12
CA ASP A 119 -4.65 12.63 14.55
C ASP A 119 -4.19 13.36 13.27
N LYS A 120 -3.39 12.70 12.44
CA LYS A 120 -2.80 13.28 11.22
C LYS A 120 -3.04 12.41 9.99
N TRP A 121 -3.13 13.08 8.86
CA TRP A 121 -3.04 12.44 7.55
C TRP A 121 -1.56 12.24 7.23
N LEU A 122 -1.20 11.02 6.86
CA LEU A 122 0.13 10.66 6.40
C LEU A 122 0.04 10.22 4.95
N PHE A 123 1.04 10.60 4.18
CA PHE A 123 1.27 10.07 2.85
C PHE A 123 2.40 9.06 2.91
N SER A 124 2.21 7.90 2.28
CA SER A 124 3.24 6.89 2.06
C SER A 124 3.23 6.48 0.60
N GLY A 125 4.40 6.29 0.02
CA GLY A 125 4.55 5.76 -1.33
C GLY A 125 5.26 4.41 -1.33
N TYR A 126 4.90 3.56 -2.28
CA TYR A 126 5.55 2.28 -2.49
C TYR A 126 5.91 2.12 -3.97
N ALA A 127 7.04 1.47 -4.22
CA ALA A 127 7.42 1.00 -5.54
C ALA A 127 7.83 -0.46 -5.44
N GLY A 128 7.32 -1.31 -6.31
CA GLY A 128 7.57 -2.74 -6.25
C GLY A 128 7.35 -3.47 -7.56
N VAL A 129 7.53 -4.80 -7.48
CA VAL A 129 7.29 -5.71 -8.61
C VAL A 129 6.21 -6.71 -8.21
N GLU A 130 5.21 -6.86 -9.06
CA GLU A 130 4.12 -7.84 -8.91
C GLU A 130 4.25 -8.90 -10.00
N TYR A 131 4.01 -10.17 -9.66
CA TYR A 131 3.97 -11.29 -10.60
C TYR A 131 2.52 -11.66 -10.92
N LYS A 132 2.14 -11.69 -12.20
CA LYS A 132 0.83 -12.16 -12.65
C LYS A 132 0.87 -13.69 -12.85
N PHE A 133 0.06 -14.41 -12.06
CA PHE A 133 -0.16 -15.85 -12.21
C PHE A 133 -1.08 -16.16 -13.39
#